data_AF-A0A967FDN0-F1
#
_entry.id   AF-A0A967FDN0-F1
#
_cell.length_a   1.000
_cell.length_b   1.000
_cell.length_c   1.000
_cell.angle_alpha   90.00
_cell.angle_beta   90.00
_cell.angle_gamma   90.00
#
_symmetry.space_group_name_H-M   'P 1'
#
loop_
_entity.id
_entity.type
_entity.pdbx_description
1 polymer ?
#
loop_
_entity_poly.entity_id
_entity_poly.type
_entity_poly.pdbx_seq_one_letter_code
_entity_poly.pdbx_strand_id
1 'polypeptide(L)' 'MDVKDYCHSIEIELNGWKAKMYNMVRKVDKLRSADKDKLAAQVEDLHKHIEDIEKIVNTLQTECP' A
#
# COMPACT_ATOMS: atom_id res chain seq x y z
N MET A 1 -17.57 5.24 -19.12
CA MET A 1 -16.87 5.56 -17.86
C MET A 1 -15.85 6.61 -18.23
N ASP A 2 -15.94 7.81 -17.64
CA ASP A 2 -14.95 8.86 -17.90
C ASP A 2 -13.58 8.37 -17.40
N VAL A 3 -12.49 8.74 -18.08
CA VAL A 3 -11.12 8.45 -17.65
C VAL A 3 -10.89 9.01 -16.25
N LYS A 4 -11.51 10.15 -15.95
CA LYS A 4 -11.49 10.79 -14.63
C LYS A 4 -12.10 9.91 -13.54
N ASP A 5 -13.28 9.34 -13.80
CA ASP A 5 -13.98 8.48 -12.84
C ASP A 5 -13.21 7.17 -12.59
N TYR A 6 -12.59 6.64 -13.64
CA TYR A 6 -11.75 5.44 -13.55
C TYR A 6 -10.50 5.71 -12.69
N CYS A 7 -9.76 6.79 -12.98
CA CYS A 7 -8.59 7.16 -12.19
C CYS A 7 -8.94 7.42 -10.73
N HIS A 8 -10.04 8.12 -10.46
CA HIS A 8 -10.48 8.40 -9.10
C HIS A 8 -10.85 7.11 -8.35
N SER A 9 -11.53 6.17 -9.02
CA SER A 9 -11.87 4.87 -8.42
C SER A 9 -10.61 4.08 -8.06
N ILE A 10 -9.61 4.05 -8.95
CA ILE A 10 -8.33 3.39 -8.68
C ILE A 10 -7.57 4.07 -7.55
N GLU A 11 -7.53 5.41 -7.51
CA GLU A 11 -6.89 6.15 -6.44
C GLU A 11 -7.50 5.79 -5.06
N ILE A 12 -8.84 5.71 -4.97
CA ILE A 12 -9.54 5.28 -3.75
C ILE A 12 -9.14 3.86 -3.37
N GLU A 13 -9.15 2.92 -4.32
CA GLU A 13 -8.79 1.53 -4.07
C GLU A 13 -7.35 1.39 -3.61
N LEU A 14 -6.40 2.04 -4.29
CA LEU A 14 -4.98 2.03 -3.98
C LEU A 14 -4.69 2.61 -2.60
N ASN A 15 -5.33 3.72 -2.23
CA ASN A 15 -5.23 4.27 -0.88
C ASN A 15 -5.81 3.31 0.19
N GLY A 16 -6.92 2.64 -0.13
CA GLY A 16 -7.47 1.60 0.72
C GLY A 16 -6.53 0.41 0.91
N TRP A 17 -5.87 -0.05 -0.16
CA TRP A 17 -4.87 -1.11 -0.11
C TRP A 17 -3.62 -0.70 0.68
N LYS A 18 -3.10 0.51 0.46
CA LYS A 18 -1.99 1.10 1.22
C LYS A 18 -2.29 1.10 2.72
N ALA A 19 -3.48 1.55 3.12
CA ALA A 19 -3.91 1.56 4.52
C ALA A 19 -3.99 0.13 5.13
N LYS A 20 -4.49 -0.86 4.38
CA LYS A 20 -4.53 -2.26 4.83
C LYS A 20 -3.11 -2.83 5.03
N MET A 21 -2.18 -2.54 4.12
CA MET A 21 -0.79 -2.99 4.24
C MET A 21 -0.09 -2.37 5.45
N TYR A 22 -0.24 -1.06 5.69
CA TYR A 22 0.29 -0.44 6.92
C TYR A 22 -0.29 -1.06 8.19
N ASN A 23 -1.59 -1.36 8.19
CA ASN A 23 -2.21 -2.04 9.33
C ASN A 23 -1.64 -3.45 9.56
N MET A 24 -1.28 -4.15 8.48
CA MET A 24 -0.63 -5.46 8.57
C MET A 24 0.77 -5.35 9.17
N VAL A 25 1.60 -4.43 8.67
CA VAL A 25 2.93 -4.13 9.23
C VAL A 25 2.83 -3.85 10.74
N ARG A 26 1.90 -2.97 11.14
CA ARG A 26 1.69 -2.61 12.56
C ARG A 26 1.23 -3.79 13.43
N LYS A 27 0.54 -4.79 12.85
CA LYS A 27 0.17 -6.01 13.58
C LYS A 27 1.36 -6.93 13.75
N VAL A 28 2.21 -7.06 12.73
CA VAL A 28 3.46 -7.84 12.81
C VAL A 28 4.42 -7.24 13.83
N ASP A 29 4.51 -5.92 13.90
CA ASP A 29 5.32 -5.22 14.90
C ASP A 29 4.94 -5.51 16.36
N LYS A 30 3.69 -5.93 16.59
CA LYS A 30 3.18 -6.30 17.92
C LYS A 30 3.43 -7.76 18.29
N LEU A 31 3.95 -8.58 17.37
CA LEU A 31 4.29 -9.97 17.65
C LEU A 31 5.54 -10.05 18.52
N ARG A 32 5.70 -11.18 19.21
CA ARG A 32 6.93 -11.50 19.94
C ARG A 32 8.10 -11.56 18.97
N SER A 33 9.31 -11.15 19.40
CA SER A 33 10.49 -11.02 18.53
C SER A 33 10.77 -12.26 17.68
N ALA A 34 10.69 -13.47 18.27
CA ALA A 34 10.93 -14.72 17.54
C ALA A 34 9.93 -14.99 16.39
N ASP A 35 8.71 -14.46 16.46
CA ASP A 35 7.73 -14.59 15.38
C ASP A 35 7.82 -13.42 14.39
N LYS A 36 8.29 -12.25 14.85
CA LYS A 36 8.61 -11.11 14.00
C LYS A 36 9.77 -11.43 13.05
N ASP A 37 10.82 -12.07 13.55
CA ASP A 37 12.01 -12.42 12.76
C ASP A 37 11.67 -13.37 11.59
N LYS A 38 10.71 -14.27 11.79
CA LYS A 38 10.20 -15.18 10.73
C LYS A 38 9.44 -14.46 9.63
N LEU A 39 8.94 -13.25 9.92
CA LEU A 39 8.12 -12.44 9.02
C LEU A 39 8.87 -11.21 8.49
N ALA A 40 10.15 -11.05 8.85
CA ALA A 40 10.92 -9.84 8.55
C ALA A 40 11.00 -9.57 7.03
N ALA A 41 11.26 -10.61 6.23
CA ALA A 41 11.32 -10.49 4.77
C ALA A 41 9.96 -10.07 4.18
N GLN A 42 8.86 -10.65 4.66
CA GLN A 42 7.51 -10.32 4.20
C GLN A 42 7.11 -8.90 4.59
N VAL A 43 7.56 -8.40 5.75
CA VAL A 43 7.35 -7.00 6.15
C VAL A 43 8.14 -6.04 5.29
N GLU A 44 9.39 -6.39 4.94
CA GLU A 44 10.21 -5.60 4.03
C GLU A 44 9.54 -5.51 2.64
N ASP A 45 9.03 -6.62 2.12
CA ASP A 45 8.32 -6.64 0.84
C ASP A 45 7.00 -5.84 0.90
N LEU A 46 6.28 -5.88 2.03
CA LEU A 46 5.11 -5.02 2.24
C LEU A 46 5.48 -3.53 2.21
N HIS A 47 6.63 -3.13 2.76
CA HIS A 47 7.08 -1.75 2.66
C HIS A 47 7.37 -1.36 1.20
N LYS A 48 8.03 -2.21 0.41
CA LYS A 48 8.26 -1.96 -1.03
C LYS A 48 6.94 -1.78 -1.79
N HIS A 49 5.95 -2.64 -1.53
CA HIS A 49 4.64 -2.52 -2.16
C HIS A 49 3.90 -1.24 -1.77
N ILE A 50 4.02 -0.80 -0.52
CA ILE A 50 3.46 0.48 -0.07
C ILE A 50 4.08 1.66 -0.85
N GLU A 51 5.39 1.65 -1.02
CA GLU A 51 6.11 2.69 -1.79
C GLU A 51 5.70 2.70 -3.26
N ASP A 52 5.51 1.53 -3.87
CA ASP A 52 5.08 1.43 -5.26
C ASP A 52 3.63 1.90 -5.45
N ILE A 53 2.74 1.57 -4.52
CA ILE A 53 1.37 2.11 -4.52
C ILE A 53 1.40 3.64 -4.42
N GLU A 54 2.26 4.20 -3.57
CA GLU A 54 2.41 5.65 -3.44
C GLU A 54 2.87 6.33 -4.73
N LYS A 55 3.83 5.73 -5.44
CA LYS A 55 4.24 6.22 -6.76
C LYS A 55 3.09 6.20 -7.76
N ILE A 56 2.32 5.11 -7.81
CA ILE A 56 1.19 4.97 -8.74
C ILE A 56 0.10 6.00 -8.41
N VAL A 57 -0.24 6.18 -7.14
CA VAL A 57 -1.21 7.21 -6.72
C VAL A 57 -0.76 8.60 -7.14
N ASN A 58 0.51 8.94 -6.94
CA ASN A 58 1.05 10.23 -7.38
C ASN A 58 0.96 10.41 -8.90
N THR A 59 1.28 9.36 -9.68
CA THR A 59 1.12 9.39 -11.15
C THR A 59 -0.34 9.61 -11.55
N LEU A 60 -1.29 8.92 -10.91
CA LEU A 60 -2.72 9.10 -11.19
C LEU A 60 -3.18 10.54 -10.89
N GLN A 61 -2.69 11.15 -9.82
CA GLN A 61 -3.01 12.54 -9.48
C GLN A 61 -2.44 13.55 -10.50
N THR A 62 -1.32 13.23 -11.15
CA THR A 62 -0.67 14.14 -12.12
C THR A 62 -1.11 13.92 -13.55
N GLU A 63 -1.38 12.68 -13.95
CA GLU A 63 -1.62 12.29 -15.34
C GLU A 63 -3.09 12.10 -15.68
N CYS A 64 -3.99 12.02 -14.68
CA CYS A 64 -5.42 11.96 -14.93
C CYS A 64 -6.03 13.38 -14.95
N PRO A 65 -6.61 13.82 -16.09
CA PRO A 65 -7.20 15.16 -16.23
C PRO A 65 -8.46 15.42 -15.38
#